data_AF-A0A2N5IQR0-F1
#
_entry.id   AF-A0A2N5IQR0-F1
#
_cell.length_a   1.000
_cell.length_b   1.000
_cell.length_c   1.000
_cell.angle_alpha   90.00
_cell.angle_beta   90.00
_cell.angle_gamma   90.00
#
_symmetry.space_group_name_H-M   'P 1'
#
loop_
_entity.id
_entity.type
_entity.pdbx_description
1 polymer ?
#
loop_
_entity_poly.entity_id
_entity_poly.type
_entity_poly.pdbx_seq_one_letter_code
_entity_poly.pdbx_strand_id
1 'polypeptide(L)'
;MNRMNHQHHVIIGIIAALLVIALAAGLAIAYVARSGTNAGNHADINDASTSASGFPTITFGKTVIEQQEYVKAMKTQRAAALNHFKQQYDVSLSSAGWTGDYDGEIPYQWLAKQTIETLKRRHAAYLIGVEQGLVDDDSYAAIVQRMKNVNQGNASAKANGNIVYGRTTFDIDSYISYEVSALKNSYTSNDSNPDMSLSDEDVQAYYDAHDWTLEGVEGKAPLDEIRGNVKAQMRSERYDALVQSKADAIAVTIAWKKLYNFTLQKVA
;
A
#
# COMPACT_ATOMS: atom_id res chain seq x y z
N MET A 1 1.77 8.93 49.00
CA MET A 1 0.95 8.20 48.00
C MET A 1 0.29 9.25 47.11
N ASN A 2 0.85 9.53 45.94
CA ASN A 2 0.16 10.29 44.89
C ASN A 2 0.77 9.88 43.55
N ARG A 3 0.06 9.06 42.77
CA ARG A 3 0.47 8.65 41.42
C ARG A 3 0.01 9.73 40.45
N MET A 4 0.96 10.46 39.87
CA MET A 4 0.70 11.32 38.71
C MET A 4 0.52 10.44 37.48
N ASN A 5 -0.67 10.44 36.90
CA ASN A 5 -0.93 9.94 35.55
C ASN A 5 -0.16 10.83 34.56
N HIS A 6 0.89 10.30 33.94
CA HIS A 6 1.44 10.89 32.72
C HIS A 6 0.59 10.41 31.55
N GLN A 7 -0.31 11.27 31.08
CA GLN A 7 -0.87 11.13 29.74
C GLN A 7 0.19 11.60 28.75
N HIS A 8 0.68 10.68 27.93
CA HIS A 8 1.55 11.01 26.81
C HIS A 8 0.70 11.72 25.75
N HIS A 9 0.80 13.05 25.67
CA HIS A 9 0.27 13.81 24.54
C HIS A 9 1.11 13.46 23.30
N VAL A 10 0.53 12.67 22.40
CA VAL A 10 1.08 12.49 21.06
C VAL A 10 0.79 13.78 20.30
N ILE A 11 1.81 14.62 20.13
CA ILE A 11 1.73 15.81 19.28
C ILE A 11 1.65 15.31 17.83
N ILE A 12 0.44 15.18 17.29
CA ILE A 12 0.22 14.85 15.88
C ILE A 12 0.36 16.15 15.09
N GLY A 13 1.59 16.45 14.66
CA GLY A 13 1.85 17.57 13.77
C GLY A 13 1.12 17.37 12.45
N ILE A 14 0.35 18.39 12.03
CA ILE A 14 -0.26 18.46 10.71
C ILE A 14 0.86 18.48 9.66
N ILE A 15 1.17 17.34 9.06
CA ILE A 15 1.78 17.33 7.73
C ILE A 15 0.63 17.42 6.74
N ALA A 16 0.24 18.65 6.43
CA ALA A 16 -0.61 18.96 5.30
C ALA A 16 0.14 18.60 4.02
N ALA A 17 -0.04 17.37 3.54
CA ALA A 17 0.19 17.01 2.15
C ALA A 17 -1.18 16.88 1.47
N LEU A 18 -1.89 18.00 1.35
CA LEU A 18 -2.99 18.14 0.39
C LEU A 18 -2.38 18.15 -1.02
N LEU A 19 -2.08 16.97 -1.56
CA LEU A 19 -2.02 16.79 -3.00
C LEU A 19 -3.46 16.56 -3.47
N VAL A 20 -4.15 17.67 -3.74
CA VAL A 20 -5.31 17.68 -4.64
C VAL A 20 -4.77 17.33 -6.02
N ILE A 21 -4.70 16.03 -6.32
CA ILE A 21 -4.66 15.58 -7.70
C ILE A 21 -6.11 15.63 -8.17
N ALA A 22 -6.49 16.75 -8.78
CA ALA A 22 -7.65 16.80 -9.64
C ALA A 22 -7.41 15.87 -10.85
N LEU A 23 -7.68 14.58 -10.70
CA LEU A 23 -7.89 13.70 -11.85
C LEU A 23 -9.36 13.77 -12.23
N ALA A 24 -9.70 14.85 -12.92
CA ALA A 24 -10.81 14.80 -13.87
C ALA A 24 -10.39 13.83 -15.00
N ALA A 25 -10.77 12.57 -14.86
CA ALA A 25 -10.92 11.65 -15.98
C ALA A 25 -12.02 10.65 -15.61
N GLY A 26 -13.26 11.04 -15.89
CA GLY A 26 -14.31 10.05 -16.08
C GLY A 26 -13.90 9.13 -17.22
N LEU A 27 -13.70 7.85 -16.91
CA LEU A 27 -13.70 6.79 -17.91
C LEU A 27 -14.97 5.96 -17.70
N ALA A 28 -16.06 6.47 -18.23
CA ALA A 28 -17.13 5.61 -18.70
C ALA A 28 -16.59 4.85 -19.92
N ILE A 29 -16.14 3.60 -19.73
CA ILE A 29 -15.89 2.70 -20.85
C ILE A 29 -17.20 1.99 -21.16
N ALA A 30 -17.87 2.46 -22.21
CA ALA A 30 -18.97 1.74 -22.84
C ALA A 30 -18.42 0.44 -23.44
N TYR A 31 -18.96 -0.69 -22.99
CA TYR A 31 -18.67 -2.01 -23.53
C TYR A 31 -19.32 -2.15 -24.91
N VAL A 32 -18.53 -2.08 -25.98
CA VAL A 32 -18.96 -2.55 -27.31
C VAL A 32 -18.25 -3.88 -27.58
N ALA A 33 -19.00 -4.96 -27.38
CA ALA A 33 -18.61 -6.28 -27.86
C ALA A 33 -18.49 -6.26 -29.38
N ARG A 34 -17.29 -6.54 -29.91
CA ARG A 34 -17.17 -6.98 -31.29
C ARG A 34 -16.08 -8.05 -31.39
N SER A 35 -16.57 -9.28 -31.54
CA SER A 35 -15.81 -10.46 -31.95
C SER A 35 -15.14 -10.21 -33.31
N GLY A 36 -13.83 -10.41 -33.36
CA GLY A 36 -13.05 -10.38 -34.60
C GLY A 36 -11.70 -11.03 -34.37
N THR A 37 -11.58 -12.29 -34.78
CA THR A 37 -10.33 -13.02 -34.90
C THR A 37 -9.37 -12.28 -35.82
N ASN A 38 -8.11 -12.10 -35.41
CA ASN A 38 -7.00 -12.05 -36.37
C ASN A 38 -5.70 -12.52 -35.72
N ALA A 39 -5.20 -13.62 -36.27
CA ALA A 39 -3.86 -14.13 -36.09
C ALA A 39 -2.85 -13.20 -36.76
N GLY A 40 -1.75 -12.94 -36.08
CA GLY A 40 -0.61 -12.20 -36.60
C GLY A 40 0.60 -12.43 -35.71
N ASN A 41 1.41 -13.43 -36.08
CA ASN A 41 2.71 -13.73 -35.49
C ASN A 41 3.59 -12.49 -35.44
N HIS A 42 4.21 -12.21 -34.30
CA HIS A 42 5.48 -11.48 -34.27
C HIS A 42 6.33 -11.85 -33.05
N ALA A 43 7.40 -12.60 -33.38
CA ALA A 43 8.73 -12.65 -32.78
C ALA A 43 8.88 -12.90 -31.27
N ASP A 44 9.43 -14.10 -31.01
CA ASP A 44 10.21 -14.52 -29.86
C ASP A 44 10.83 -13.37 -29.03
N ILE A 45 10.36 -13.25 -27.80
CA ILE A 45 11.23 -12.90 -26.68
C ILE A 45 11.20 -14.12 -25.76
N ASN A 46 12.20 -14.98 -25.94
CA ASN A 46 12.67 -15.86 -24.89
C ASN A 46 13.18 -14.96 -23.75
N ASP A 47 12.28 -14.48 -22.89
CA ASP A 47 12.69 -14.07 -21.56
C ASP A 47 12.88 -15.36 -20.77
N ALA A 48 14.15 -15.62 -20.52
CA ALA A 48 14.63 -16.85 -19.95
C ALA A 48 13.88 -17.15 -18.66
N SER A 49 13.16 -18.27 -18.73
CA SER A 49 12.96 -19.21 -17.64
C SER A 49 14.24 -19.34 -16.81
N THR A 50 14.37 -18.46 -15.81
CA THR A 50 15.38 -18.60 -14.77
C THR A 50 14.76 -19.49 -13.73
N SER A 51 15.13 -20.77 -13.79
CA SER A 51 14.69 -21.86 -12.93
C SER A 51 14.43 -21.42 -11.48
N ALA A 52 13.15 -21.48 -11.08
CA ALA A 52 12.64 -21.26 -9.75
C ALA A 52 13.04 -22.40 -8.79
N SER A 53 14.30 -22.46 -8.37
CA SER A 53 14.77 -23.49 -7.42
C SER A 53 14.97 -23.01 -5.99
N GLY A 54 14.72 -21.73 -5.67
CA GLY A 54 14.95 -21.16 -4.33
C GLY A 54 13.76 -20.51 -3.62
N PHE A 55 12.85 -19.86 -4.36
CA PHE A 55 11.72 -19.16 -3.75
C PHE A 55 10.59 -20.13 -3.39
N PRO A 56 10.06 -20.11 -2.15
CA PRO A 56 8.95 -20.98 -1.78
C PRO A 56 7.65 -20.53 -2.44
N THR A 57 6.74 -21.49 -2.67
CA THR A 57 5.34 -21.15 -2.91
C THR A 57 4.75 -20.49 -1.67
N ILE A 58 4.13 -19.33 -1.88
CA ILE A 58 3.39 -18.57 -0.88
C ILE A 58 2.02 -18.28 -1.48
N THR A 59 0.96 -18.47 -0.70
CA THR A 59 -0.40 -18.11 -1.12
C THR A 59 -1.12 -17.28 -0.08
N PHE A 60 -1.86 -16.29 -0.57
CA PHE A 60 -2.84 -15.49 0.18
C PHE A 60 -4.23 -15.82 -0.37
N GLY A 61 -4.96 -16.68 0.35
CA GLY A 61 -6.18 -17.29 -0.17
C GLY A 61 -5.89 -18.05 -1.47
N LYS A 62 -6.45 -17.56 -2.58
CA LYS A 62 -6.28 -18.13 -3.92
C LYS A 62 -5.12 -17.49 -4.71
N THR A 63 -4.58 -16.38 -4.23
CA THR A 63 -3.56 -15.60 -4.94
C THR A 63 -2.18 -16.13 -4.59
N VAL A 64 -1.39 -16.48 -5.61
CA VAL A 64 0.00 -16.90 -5.47
C VAL A 64 0.87 -15.65 -5.44
N ILE A 65 1.78 -15.56 -4.47
CA ILE A 65 2.75 -14.47 -4.38
C ILE A 65 3.93 -14.79 -5.28
N GLU A 66 4.28 -13.84 -6.15
CA GLU A 66 5.40 -14.00 -7.07
C GLU A 66 6.74 -13.69 -6.40
N GLN A 67 7.83 -14.31 -6.88
CA GLN A 67 9.16 -14.02 -6.35
C GLN A 67 9.52 -12.55 -6.49
N GLN A 68 9.23 -11.95 -7.64
CA GLN A 68 9.54 -10.55 -7.92
C GLN A 68 8.78 -9.62 -6.96
N GLU A 69 7.52 -9.92 -6.72
CA GLU A 69 6.65 -9.22 -5.79
C GLU A 69 7.22 -9.23 -4.37
N TYR A 70 7.61 -10.41 -3.87
CA TYR A 70 8.24 -10.56 -2.57
C TYR A 70 9.55 -9.77 -2.47
N VAL A 71 10.44 -9.92 -3.46
CA VAL A 71 11.74 -9.23 -3.46
C VAL A 71 11.58 -7.71 -3.45
N LYS A 72 10.58 -7.18 -4.14
CA LYS A 72 10.29 -5.74 -4.14
C LYS A 72 9.79 -5.27 -2.79
N ALA A 73 8.80 -5.96 -2.19
CA ALA A 73 8.34 -5.63 -0.85
C ALA A 73 9.46 -5.77 0.20
N MET A 74 10.31 -6.79 0.10
CA MET A 74 11.44 -6.99 1.02
C MET A 74 12.43 -5.83 0.94
N LYS A 75 12.70 -5.30 -0.25
CA LYS A 75 13.58 -4.12 -0.42
C LYS A 75 13.03 -2.88 0.28
N THR A 76 11.71 -2.67 0.30
CA THR A 76 11.11 -1.53 1.02
C THR A 76 11.22 -1.68 2.54
N GLN A 77 11.24 -2.92 3.05
CA GLN A 77 11.38 -3.20 4.48
C GLN A 77 12.82 -3.22 5.00
N ARG A 78 13.83 -3.19 4.11
CA ARG A 78 15.24 -3.27 4.54
C ARG A 78 15.63 -2.10 5.44
N ALA A 79 15.22 -0.87 5.11
CA ALA A 79 15.49 0.30 5.95
C ALA A 79 14.79 0.21 7.31
N ALA A 80 13.56 -0.31 7.35
CA ALA A 80 12.84 -0.55 8.59
C ALA A 80 13.57 -1.57 9.48
N ALA A 81 14.11 -2.65 8.91
CA ALA A 81 14.94 -3.61 9.65
C ALA A 81 16.20 -2.95 10.23
N LEU A 82 16.92 -2.18 9.42
CA LEU A 82 18.12 -1.47 9.88
C LEU A 82 17.80 -0.54 11.06
N ASN A 83 16.70 0.21 10.97
CA ASN A 83 16.28 1.12 12.03
C ASN A 83 15.81 0.38 13.28
N HIS A 84 14.99 -0.67 13.15
CA HIS A 84 14.51 -1.48 14.27
C HIS A 84 15.66 -2.05 15.08
N PHE A 85 16.60 -2.75 14.43
CA PHE A 85 17.72 -3.37 15.14
C PHE A 85 18.72 -2.35 15.70
N LYS A 86 18.86 -1.18 15.06
CA LYS A 86 19.68 -0.10 15.60
C LYS A 86 19.03 0.56 16.82
N GLN A 87 17.73 0.80 16.81
CA GLN A 87 17.04 1.47 17.91
C GLN A 87 16.79 0.56 19.11
N GLN A 88 16.42 -0.70 18.85
CA GLN A 88 16.04 -1.65 19.90
C GLN A 88 17.25 -2.35 20.53
N TYR A 89 18.29 -2.66 19.74
CA TYR A 89 19.42 -3.49 20.19
C TYR A 89 20.79 -2.80 20.02
N ASP A 90 20.84 -1.57 19.53
CA ASP A 90 22.07 -0.84 19.16
C ASP A 90 22.92 -1.54 18.07
N VAL A 91 22.32 -2.43 17.28
CA VAL A 91 23.01 -3.25 16.27
C VAL A 91 23.00 -2.59 14.90
N SER A 92 24.16 -2.57 14.23
CA SER A 92 24.26 -2.24 12.81
C SER A 92 24.29 -3.52 11.97
N LEU A 93 23.25 -3.73 11.14
CA LEU A 93 23.17 -4.93 10.29
C LEU A 93 24.08 -4.80 9.05
N SER A 94 25.35 -5.17 9.22
CA SER A 94 26.27 -5.52 8.13
C SER A 94 26.13 -7.01 7.74
N SER A 95 27.01 -7.56 6.90
CA SER A 95 26.89 -8.95 6.40
C SER A 95 26.77 -10.02 7.50
N ALA A 96 27.48 -9.88 8.61
CA ALA A 96 27.39 -10.80 9.76
C ALA A 96 26.20 -10.50 10.69
N GLY A 97 25.66 -9.29 10.67
CA GLY A 97 24.60 -8.85 11.57
C GLY A 97 23.25 -9.51 11.29
N TRP A 98 23.01 -10.00 10.07
CA TRP A 98 21.71 -10.53 9.67
C TRP A 98 21.31 -11.83 10.37
N THR A 99 22.28 -12.63 10.82
CA THR A 99 22.07 -13.95 11.43
C THR A 99 22.19 -13.97 12.95
N GLY A 100 22.51 -12.83 13.58
CA GLY A 100 22.58 -12.72 15.04
C GLY A 100 21.22 -12.97 15.68
N ASP A 101 21.25 -13.50 16.90
CA ASP A 101 20.08 -13.64 17.78
C ASP A 101 20.09 -12.49 18.79
N TYR A 102 19.02 -11.69 18.78
CA TYR A 102 18.84 -10.54 19.66
C TYR A 102 17.53 -10.72 20.42
N ASP A 103 17.63 -11.33 21.62
CA ASP A 103 16.49 -11.69 22.46
C ASP A 103 15.40 -12.52 21.74
N GLY A 104 15.84 -13.48 20.91
CA GLY A 104 14.95 -14.33 20.10
C GLY A 104 14.52 -13.72 18.77
N GLU A 105 14.94 -12.49 18.46
CA GLU A 105 14.73 -11.87 17.15
C GLU A 105 15.96 -12.03 16.25
N ILE A 106 15.78 -12.69 15.10
CA ILE A 106 16.81 -12.85 14.08
C ILE A 106 16.49 -11.93 12.89
N PRO A 107 17.38 -11.00 12.48
CA PRO A 107 17.04 -9.94 11.53
C PRO A 107 16.52 -10.40 10.16
N TYR A 108 17.10 -11.43 9.55
CA TYR A 108 16.59 -11.93 8.27
C TYR A 108 15.19 -12.57 8.41
N GLN A 109 14.88 -13.17 9.57
CA GLN A 109 13.55 -13.73 9.85
C GLN A 109 12.54 -12.62 10.12
N TRP A 110 12.94 -11.60 10.89
CA TRP A 110 12.14 -10.41 11.12
C TRP A 110 11.79 -9.71 9.80
N LEU A 111 12.79 -9.49 8.93
CA LEU A 111 12.59 -8.89 7.62
C LEU A 111 11.62 -9.72 6.77
N ALA A 112 11.73 -11.05 6.81
CA ALA A 112 10.81 -11.92 6.08
C ALA A 112 9.37 -11.78 6.59
N LYS A 113 9.16 -11.77 7.91
CA LYS A 113 7.84 -11.56 8.53
C LYS A 113 7.26 -10.20 8.16
N GLN A 114 8.04 -9.12 8.29
CA GLN A 114 7.58 -7.77 7.91
C GLN A 114 7.28 -7.64 6.41
N THR A 115 8.04 -8.35 5.58
CA THR A 115 7.73 -8.43 4.15
C THR A 115 6.35 -9.05 3.93
N ILE A 116 6.04 -10.17 4.59
CA ILE A 116 4.72 -10.82 4.49
C ILE A 116 3.61 -9.89 4.99
N GLU A 117 3.80 -9.18 6.10
CA GLU A 117 2.78 -8.22 6.60
C GLU A 117 2.55 -7.05 5.64
N THR A 118 3.62 -6.53 5.02
CA THR A 118 3.49 -5.51 3.97
C THR A 118 2.75 -6.04 2.74
N LEU A 119 3.02 -7.27 2.32
CA LEU A 119 2.30 -7.92 1.23
C LEU A 119 0.81 -8.10 1.62
N LYS A 120 0.50 -8.62 2.81
CA LYS A 120 -0.87 -8.82 3.30
C LYS A 120 -1.68 -7.52 3.26
N ARG A 121 -1.12 -6.43 3.79
CA ARG A 121 -1.79 -5.11 3.75
C ARG A 121 -2.05 -4.61 2.33
N ARG A 122 -1.09 -4.80 1.42
CA ARG A 122 -1.29 -4.43 0.01
C ARG A 122 -2.39 -5.27 -0.64
N HIS A 123 -2.35 -6.60 -0.49
CA HIS A 123 -3.40 -7.47 -1.02
C HIS A 123 -4.76 -7.15 -0.42
N ALA A 124 -4.85 -6.85 0.89
CA ALA A 124 -6.08 -6.42 1.51
C ALA A 124 -6.67 -5.16 0.85
N ALA A 125 -5.86 -4.14 0.58
CA ALA A 125 -6.30 -2.94 -0.14
C ALA A 125 -6.82 -3.27 -1.56
N TYR A 126 -6.12 -4.14 -2.30
CA TYR A 126 -6.60 -4.58 -3.61
C TYR A 126 -7.88 -5.40 -3.54
N LEU A 127 -8.01 -6.30 -2.57
CA LEU A 127 -9.23 -7.09 -2.38
C LEU A 127 -10.42 -6.21 -2.01
N ILE A 128 -10.23 -5.11 -1.27
CA ILE A 128 -11.28 -4.09 -1.07
C ILE A 128 -11.63 -3.46 -2.42
N GLY A 129 -10.63 -3.11 -3.23
CA GLY A 129 -10.82 -2.61 -4.59
C GLY A 129 -11.63 -3.57 -5.47
N VAL A 130 -11.36 -4.88 -5.38
CA VAL A 130 -12.13 -5.93 -6.08
C VAL A 130 -13.58 -5.97 -5.60
N GLU A 131 -13.81 -5.93 -4.29
CA GLU A 131 -15.17 -5.93 -3.71
C GLU A 131 -15.98 -4.70 -4.12
N GLN A 132 -15.32 -3.57 -4.35
CA GLN A 132 -15.93 -2.33 -4.86
C GLN A 132 -16.03 -2.27 -6.39
N GLY A 133 -15.53 -3.28 -7.11
CA GLY A 133 -15.49 -3.28 -8.57
C GLY A 133 -14.55 -2.23 -9.19
N LEU A 134 -13.56 -1.75 -8.43
CA LEU A 134 -12.57 -0.76 -8.88
C LEU A 134 -11.41 -1.41 -9.66
N VAL A 135 -11.13 -2.68 -9.37
CA VAL A 135 -10.15 -3.52 -10.06
C VAL A 135 -10.68 -4.95 -10.13
N ASP A 136 -10.23 -5.73 -11.11
CA ASP A 136 -10.73 -7.10 -11.28
C ASP A 136 -9.98 -8.15 -10.45
N ASP A 137 -8.71 -7.88 -10.12
CA ASP A 137 -7.77 -8.90 -9.64
C ASP A 137 -6.64 -8.27 -8.78
N ASP A 138 -6.29 -8.93 -7.67
CA ASP A 138 -5.30 -8.48 -6.68
C ASP A 138 -3.88 -9.02 -6.89
N SER A 139 -3.67 -9.87 -7.90
CA SER A 139 -2.37 -10.47 -8.23
C SER A 139 -1.38 -9.45 -8.75
N TYR A 140 -0.10 -9.73 -8.51
CA TYR A 140 1.00 -8.92 -9.00
C TYR A 140 1.00 -8.79 -10.53
N ALA A 141 0.74 -9.88 -11.27
CA ALA A 141 0.60 -9.84 -12.72
C ALA A 141 -0.49 -8.87 -13.19
N ALA A 142 -1.66 -8.86 -12.53
CA ALA A 142 -2.75 -7.94 -12.86
C ALA A 142 -2.35 -6.47 -12.60
N ILE A 143 -1.68 -6.20 -11.47
CA ILE A 143 -1.15 -4.86 -11.15
C ILE A 143 -0.14 -4.41 -12.23
N VAL A 144 0.79 -5.28 -12.62
CA VAL A 144 1.77 -5.00 -13.67
C VAL A 144 1.08 -4.73 -15.01
N GLN A 145 0.01 -5.45 -15.33
CA GLN A 145 -0.74 -5.24 -16.56
C GLN A 145 -1.47 -3.89 -16.55
N ARG A 146 -2.12 -3.52 -15.43
CA ARG A 146 -2.77 -2.21 -15.30
C ARG A 146 -1.76 -1.07 -15.41
N MET A 147 -0.56 -1.23 -14.83
CA MET A 147 0.55 -0.28 -15.01
C MET A 147 0.92 -0.11 -16.48
N LYS A 148 1.12 -1.22 -17.21
CA LYS A 148 1.48 -1.20 -18.64
C LYS A 148 0.41 -0.48 -19.46
N ASN A 149 -0.87 -0.76 -19.19
CA ASN A 149 -1.99 -0.11 -19.87
C ASN A 149 -2.00 1.41 -19.63
N VAL A 150 -1.78 1.85 -18.38
CA VAL A 150 -1.69 3.29 -18.03
C VAL A 150 -0.50 3.95 -18.74
N ASN A 151 0.68 3.32 -18.70
CA ASN A 151 1.88 3.85 -19.37
C ASN A 151 1.70 3.95 -20.89
N GLN A 152 1.07 2.95 -21.50
CA GLN A 152 0.76 2.95 -22.94
C GLN A 152 -0.24 4.07 -23.28
N GLY A 153 -1.30 4.23 -22.49
CA GLY A 153 -2.28 5.31 -22.65
C GLY A 153 -1.63 6.69 -22.57
N ASN A 154 -0.76 6.91 -21.58
CA ASN A 154 0.00 8.14 -21.42
C ASN A 154 0.92 8.42 -22.62
N ALA A 155 1.60 7.39 -23.12
CA ALA A 155 2.47 7.51 -24.30
C ALA A 155 1.66 7.89 -25.55
N SER A 156 0.51 7.25 -25.78
CA SER A 156 -0.38 7.58 -26.90
C SER A 156 -0.96 8.99 -26.80
N ALA A 157 -1.41 9.41 -25.61
CA ALA A 157 -1.93 10.76 -25.39
C ALA A 157 -0.88 11.83 -25.71
N LYS A 158 0.37 11.62 -25.25
CA LYS A 158 1.49 12.51 -25.54
C LYS A 158 1.81 12.56 -27.04
N ALA A 159 1.82 11.43 -27.73
CA ALA A 159 2.05 11.38 -29.18
C ALA A 159 0.99 12.15 -29.97
N ASN A 160 -0.25 12.19 -29.46
CA ASN A 160 -1.36 12.90 -30.06
C ASN A 160 -1.45 14.39 -29.65
N GLY A 161 -0.45 14.91 -28.93
CA GLY A 161 -0.41 16.31 -28.49
C GLY A 161 -1.32 16.63 -27.29
N ASN A 162 -1.91 15.62 -26.64
CA ASN A 162 -2.70 15.82 -25.43
C ASN A 162 -1.81 16.04 -24.21
N ILE A 163 -2.26 16.89 -23.28
CA ILE A 163 -1.57 17.11 -22.01
C ILE A 163 -1.78 15.88 -21.12
N VAL A 164 -0.68 15.22 -20.74
CA VAL A 164 -0.67 14.17 -19.72
C VAL A 164 -0.35 14.83 -18.38
N TYR A 165 -1.32 14.87 -17.47
CA TYR A 165 -1.11 15.36 -16.12
C TYR A 165 -0.47 14.28 -15.25
N GLY A 166 0.58 14.63 -14.50
CA GLY A 166 1.29 13.71 -13.60
C GLY A 166 2.46 12.96 -14.26
N ARG A 167 2.84 11.82 -13.68
CA ARG A 167 4.02 11.07 -14.11
C ARG A 167 3.75 10.40 -15.46
N THR A 168 4.58 10.71 -16.46
CA THR A 168 4.40 10.22 -17.84
C THR A 168 4.61 8.71 -17.97
N THR A 169 5.41 8.12 -17.10
CA THR A 169 5.70 6.69 -17.05
C THR A 169 5.91 6.26 -15.61
N PHE A 170 5.21 5.22 -15.18
CA PHE A 170 5.40 4.58 -13.89
C PHE A 170 6.35 3.39 -14.01
N ASP A 171 7.23 3.25 -13.02
CA ASP A 171 7.75 1.94 -12.64
C ASP A 171 6.75 1.26 -11.69
N ILE A 172 6.93 -0.04 -11.42
CA ILE A 172 5.95 -0.79 -10.63
C ILE A 172 5.84 -0.32 -9.17
N ASP A 173 6.89 0.24 -8.58
CA ASP A 173 6.85 0.67 -7.18
C ASP A 173 6.04 1.98 -7.06
N SER A 174 6.31 2.93 -7.96
CA SER A 174 5.53 4.17 -8.07
C SER A 174 4.08 3.90 -8.51
N TYR A 175 3.84 2.89 -9.34
CA TYR A 175 2.50 2.50 -9.75
C TYR A 175 1.69 1.91 -8.59
N ILE A 176 2.26 0.96 -7.82
CA ILE A 176 1.58 0.38 -6.65
C ILE A 176 1.21 1.48 -5.65
N SER A 177 2.14 2.42 -5.37
CA SER A 177 1.86 3.54 -4.47
C SER A 177 0.71 4.42 -4.98
N TYR A 178 0.70 4.70 -6.28
CA TYR A 178 -0.36 5.46 -6.94
C TYR A 178 -1.70 4.72 -6.86
N GLU A 179 -1.73 3.45 -7.24
CA GLU A 179 -2.96 2.68 -7.35
C GLU A 179 -3.59 2.40 -5.97
N VAL A 180 -2.79 2.02 -4.97
CA VAL A 180 -3.29 1.84 -3.59
C VAL A 180 -3.86 3.15 -3.03
N SER A 181 -3.23 4.29 -3.33
CA SER A 181 -3.77 5.61 -2.94
C SER A 181 -5.07 5.93 -3.66
N ALA A 182 -5.16 5.63 -4.96
CA ALA A 182 -6.37 5.81 -5.75
C ALA A 182 -7.53 4.94 -5.22
N LEU A 183 -7.26 3.68 -4.87
CA LEU A 183 -8.24 2.78 -4.24
C LEU A 183 -8.75 3.34 -2.91
N LYS A 184 -7.84 3.78 -2.03
CA LYS A 184 -8.19 4.41 -0.75
C LYS A 184 -9.05 5.67 -0.96
N ASN A 185 -8.64 6.55 -1.87
CA ASN A 185 -9.36 7.78 -2.15
C ASN A 185 -10.76 7.51 -2.74
N SER A 186 -10.87 6.52 -3.64
CA SER A 186 -12.16 6.09 -4.18
C SER A 186 -13.05 5.52 -3.08
N TYR A 187 -12.50 4.74 -2.15
CA TYR A 187 -13.27 4.16 -1.07
C TYR A 187 -13.76 5.22 -0.08
N THR A 188 -12.86 6.10 0.35
CA THR A 188 -13.13 7.10 1.41
C THR A 188 -13.93 8.31 0.93
N SER A 189 -13.98 8.57 -0.37
CA SER A 189 -14.81 9.64 -0.94
C SER A 189 -16.29 9.28 -1.04
N ASN A 190 -16.62 7.99 -1.05
CA ASN A 190 -18.01 7.51 -1.10
C ASN A 190 -18.51 7.22 0.33
N ASP A 191 -19.41 8.06 0.84
CA ASP A 191 -19.99 7.93 2.17
C ASP A 191 -20.95 6.75 2.33
N SER A 192 -21.42 6.19 1.21
CA SER A 192 -22.28 5.01 1.17
C SER A 192 -21.48 3.71 1.33
N ASN A 193 -20.15 3.77 1.26
CA ASN A 193 -19.31 2.61 1.54
C ASN A 193 -19.38 2.24 3.03
N PRO A 194 -19.20 0.94 3.37
CA PRO A 194 -19.15 0.50 4.76
C PRO A 194 -18.21 1.36 5.60
N ASP A 195 -18.68 1.76 6.78
CA ASP A 195 -17.99 2.60 7.76
C ASP A 195 -17.54 4.00 7.29
N MET A 196 -17.94 4.47 6.10
CA MET A 196 -17.57 5.81 5.59
C MET A 196 -18.59 6.92 5.91
N SER A 197 -19.80 6.55 6.33
CA SER A 197 -20.79 7.49 6.84
C SER A 197 -20.39 8.00 8.22
N LEU A 198 -20.50 9.32 8.43
CA LEU A 198 -20.12 10.02 9.65
C LEU A 198 -21.27 10.90 10.12
N SER A 199 -21.73 10.68 11.35
CA SER A 199 -22.68 11.60 11.98
C SER A 199 -21.99 12.88 12.45
N ASP A 200 -22.76 13.95 12.65
CA ASP A 200 -22.20 15.18 13.22
C ASP A 200 -21.71 14.98 14.66
N GLU A 201 -22.33 14.06 15.42
CA GLU A 201 -21.88 13.67 16.76
C GLU A 201 -20.51 12.98 16.72
N ASP A 202 -20.29 12.03 15.80
CA ASP A 202 -18.99 11.37 15.63
C ASP A 202 -17.90 12.39 15.29
N VAL A 203 -18.22 13.34 14.40
CA VAL A 203 -17.27 14.38 13.95
C VAL A 203 -16.94 15.33 15.08
N GLN A 204 -17.93 15.74 15.87
CA GLN A 204 -17.71 16.60 17.04
C GLN A 204 -16.86 15.88 18.10
N ALA A 205 -17.20 14.64 18.45
CA ALA A 205 -16.46 13.86 19.43
C ALA A 205 -15.00 13.64 19.00
N TYR A 206 -14.78 13.30 17.73
CA TYR A 206 -13.44 13.14 17.19
C TYR A 206 -12.67 14.47 17.17
N TYR A 207 -13.32 15.57 16.78
CA TYR A 207 -12.71 16.89 16.86
C TYR A 207 -12.28 17.25 18.28
N ASP A 208 -13.16 17.04 19.27
CA ASP A 208 -12.90 17.38 20.67
C ASP A 208 -11.73 16.59 21.26
N ALA A 209 -11.59 15.32 20.88
CA ALA A 209 -10.52 14.43 21.34
C ALA A 209 -9.14 14.69 20.74
N HIS A 210 -9.02 15.52 19.68
CA HIS A 210 -7.77 15.76 18.98
C HIS A 210 -7.40 17.25 18.95
N ASP A 211 -6.09 17.51 18.84
CA ASP A 211 -5.59 18.85 18.60
C ASP A 211 -5.68 19.17 17.10
N TRP A 212 -6.21 20.35 16.79
CA TRP A 212 -6.35 20.83 15.43
C TRP A 212 -5.72 22.20 15.30
N THR A 213 -4.88 22.40 14.30
CA THR A 213 -4.25 23.69 14.02
C THR A 213 -4.63 24.16 12.62
N LEU A 214 -4.68 25.47 12.45
CA LEU A 214 -4.94 26.12 11.18
C LEU A 214 -4.02 27.35 11.08
N GLU A 215 -3.35 27.52 9.96
CA GLU A 215 -2.42 28.63 9.76
C GLU A 215 -3.16 29.97 9.94
N GLY A 216 -2.59 30.87 10.75
CA GLY A 216 -3.21 32.15 11.07
C GLY A 216 -4.27 32.11 12.17
N VAL A 217 -4.57 30.93 12.74
CA VAL A 217 -5.45 30.79 13.89
C VAL A 217 -4.62 30.52 15.15
N GLU A 218 -4.83 31.35 16.17
CA GLU A 218 -4.25 31.11 17.50
C GLU A 218 -5.10 30.09 18.27
N GLY A 219 -4.49 29.01 18.75
CA GLY A 219 -5.16 27.95 19.48
C GLY A 219 -5.77 26.87 18.56
N LYS A 220 -6.83 26.20 19.05
CA LYS A 220 -7.48 25.10 18.33
C LYS A 220 -8.29 25.63 17.14
N ALA A 221 -8.07 25.07 15.96
CA ALA A 221 -8.77 25.46 14.74
C ALA A 221 -10.30 25.30 14.89
N PRO A 222 -11.12 26.29 14.47
CA PRO A 222 -12.57 26.19 14.49
C PRO A 222 -13.09 25.01 13.67
N LEU A 223 -13.97 24.19 14.25
CA LEU A 223 -14.47 22.98 13.59
C LEU A 223 -15.18 23.29 12.26
N ASP A 224 -15.91 24.39 12.15
CA ASP A 224 -16.57 24.80 10.91
C ASP A 224 -15.58 25.05 9.76
N GLU A 225 -14.40 25.59 10.05
CA GLU A 225 -13.34 25.81 9.04
C GLU A 225 -12.64 24.52 8.62
N ILE A 226 -12.48 23.56 9.54
CA ILE A 226 -11.72 22.33 9.28
C ILE A 226 -12.57 21.06 9.18
N ARG A 227 -13.91 21.16 9.23
CA ARG A 227 -14.82 19.99 9.26
C ARG A 227 -14.53 18.96 8.17
N GLY A 228 -14.18 19.44 6.97
CA GLY A 228 -13.79 18.57 5.85
C GLY A 228 -12.54 17.75 6.14
N ASN A 229 -11.52 18.36 6.75
CA ASN A 229 -10.27 17.70 7.12
C ASN A 229 -10.50 16.69 8.25
N VAL A 230 -11.34 17.03 9.23
CA VAL A 230 -11.76 16.11 10.30
C VAL A 230 -12.39 14.86 9.71
N LYS A 231 -13.39 15.02 8.83
CA LYS A 231 -14.05 13.91 8.14
C LYS A 231 -13.07 13.09 7.30
N ALA A 232 -12.17 13.75 6.57
CA ALA A 232 -11.17 13.06 5.75
C ALA A 232 -10.22 12.19 6.60
N GLN A 233 -9.75 12.71 7.74
CA GLN A 233 -8.88 11.96 8.65
C GLN A 233 -9.62 10.77 9.26
N MET A 234 -10.84 10.96 9.76
CA MET A 234 -11.66 9.88 10.31
C MET A 234 -11.88 8.75 9.30
N ARG A 235 -12.25 9.08 8.06
CA ARG A 235 -12.45 8.07 7.00
C ARG A 235 -11.15 7.38 6.62
N SER A 236 -10.05 8.12 6.57
CA SER A 236 -8.72 7.56 6.34
C SER A 236 -8.36 6.51 7.40
N GLU A 237 -8.55 6.82 8.68
CA GLU A 237 -8.26 5.90 9.79
C GLU A 237 -9.18 4.68 9.79
N ARG A 238 -10.48 4.87 9.52
CA ARG A 238 -11.43 3.76 9.36
C ARG A 238 -11.04 2.84 8.19
N TYR A 239 -10.62 3.41 7.06
CA TYR A 239 -10.12 2.62 5.94
C TYR A 239 -8.83 1.86 6.29
N ASP A 240 -7.89 2.49 6.99
CA ASP A 240 -6.64 1.84 7.39
C ASP A 240 -6.92 0.68 8.37
N ALA A 241 -7.88 0.84 9.29
CA ALA A 241 -8.35 -0.23 10.16
C ALA A 241 -9.03 -1.37 9.39
N LEU A 242 -9.85 -1.04 8.37
CA LEU A 242 -10.47 -2.04 7.48
C LEU A 242 -9.40 -2.84 6.72
N VAL A 243 -8.41 -2.16 6.14
CA VAL A 243 -7.27 -2.81 5.46
C VAL A 243 -6.54 -3.75 6.40
N GLN A 244 -6.28 -3.32 7.65
CA GLN A 244 -5.61 -4.15 8.64
C GLN A 244 -6.46 -5.37 9.02
N SER A 245 -7.75 -5.17 9.34
CA SER A 245 -8.66 -6.27 9.66
C SER A 245 -8.74 -7.29 8.52
N LYS A 246 -8.77 -6.82 7.28
CA LYS A 246 -8.83 -7.68 6.10
C LYS A 246 -7.49 -8.39 5.87
N ALA A 247 -6.36 -7.71 6.08
CA ALA A 247 -5.03 -8.31 6.03
C ALA A 247 -4.90 -9.46 7.03
N ASP A 248 -5.38 -9.27 8.26
CA ASP A 248 -5.33 -10.30 9.31
C ASP A 248 -6.24 -11.49 9.04
N ALA A 249 -7.32 -11.28 8.28
CA ALA A 249 -8.23 -12.33 7.83
C ALA A 249 -7.73 -13.12 6.59
N ILE A 250 -6.66 -12.68 5.92
CA ILE A 250 -6.10 -13.41 4.77
C ILE A 250 -5.58 -14.78 5.23
N ALA A 251 -6.10 -15.85 4.62
CA ALA A 251 -5.56 -17.19 4.81
C ALA A 251 -4.17 -17.30 4.16
N VAL A 252 -3.14 -17.59 4.96
CA VAL A 252 -1.75 -17.60 4.50
C VAL A 252 -1.16 -19.01 4.53
N THR A 253 -0.60 -19.45 3.40
CA THR A 253 0.22 -20.68 3.33
C THR A 253 1.65 -20.32 2.96
N ILE A 254 2.60 -20.55 3.87
CA ILE A 254 4.02 -20.23 3.68
C ILE A 254 4.91 -21.37 4.19
N ALA A 255 5.86 -21.80 3.37
CA ALA A 255 6.98 -22.62 3.82
C ALA A 255 8.06 -21.77 4.51
N TRP A 256 7.84 -21.38 5.77
CA TRP A 256 8.67 -20.38 6.49
C TRP A 256 10.17 -20.68 6.45
N LYS A 257 10.58 -21.93 6.67
CA LYS A 257 12.00 -22.32 6.61
C LYS A 257 12.62 -21.99 5.25
N LYS A 258 11.91 -22.25 4.15
CA LYS A 258 12.39 -21.94 2.79
C LYS A 258 12.39 -20.42 2.55
N LEU A 259 11.37 -19.71 3.04
CA LEU A 259 11.28 -18.27 2.89
C LEU A 259 12.44 -17.57 3.61
N TYR A 260 12.67 -17.94 4.86
CA TYR A 260 13.79 -17.46 5.67
C TYR A 260 15.14 -17.68 5.00
N ASN A 261 15.39 -18.87 4.46
CA ASN A 261 16.63 -19.14 3.71
C ASN A 261 16.74 -18.26 2.45
N PHE A 262 15.63 -18.07 1.73
CA PHE A 262 15.60 -17.18 0.56
C PHE A 262 15.89 -15.73 0.96
N THR A 263 15.27 -15.21 2.02
CA THR A 263 15.50 -13.85 2.52
C THR A 263 16.95 -13.66 2.94
N LEU A 264 17.53 -14.63 3.68
CA LEU A 264 18.93 -14.60 4.09
C LEU A 264 19.87 -14.47 2.88
N GLN A 265 19.65 -15.26 1.83
CA GLN A 265 20.43 -15.18 0.58
C GLN A 265 20.33 -13.84 -0.15
N LYS A 266 19.30 -13.03 0.13
CA LYS A 266 19.13 -11.70 -0.47
C LYS A 266 19.73 -10.57 0.37
N VAL A 267 20.08 -10.83 1.63
CA VAL A 267 20.58 -9.80 2.56
C VAL A 267 22.02 -10.01 3.00
N ALA A 268 22.51 -11.25 2.93
CA ALA A 268 23.91 -11.63 3.06
C ALA A 268 24.72 -11.16 1.83
#